data_AF-A0A7R9CYA1-F1
#
_entry.id   AF-A0A7R9CYA1-F1
#
_cell.length_a   1.000
_cell.length_b   1.000
_cell.length_c   1.000
_cell.angle_alpha   90.00
_cell.angle_beta   90.00
_cell.angle_gamma   90.00
#
_symmetry.space_group_name_H-M   'P 1'
#
loop_
_entity.id
_entity.type
_entity.pdbx_description
1 polymer ?
#
loop_
_entity_poly.entity_id
_entity_poly.type
_entity_poly.pdbx_seq_one_letter_code
_entity_poly.pdbx_strand_id
1 'polypeptide(L)'
;MKLILGAPAMREFLTSLIECHQPNLTNSWFTRYEIHLLSSMLKLASLCHDYHTELFHTAALRLTVLVQSQDRSMLVDLFSNIVFNPQFSRESMSLVPLVESLKLSENDGSETSVLPKHQLLTDALYRLDDLKSCYQKALGLSDAEEVSPLDVISLTFGEKGNEPALPGDWGFLPILALYTKELSGQPASDAAILTVTRCLQWLFVLECMRPTAASFISVTARFCRLSTIFLSEYTSSLSSSTVSSQWLASDLFLDPVIHNYLDALLRRLMTKNSLLVFTEKIPGLSSFFDLWRYTQLVDQFEGVSYGDKLFGHFLLIPLQQRHSGEYRKLVWGEHTPILRLLPAKWGEPLFPYENLIEPRETDPTLLTCYLNALVSEKVQSAHSPVLYHAAAEHVVSFIASYADTTLARQLTDRIVKLGNGVLKTFLFDLLSKQPNR
;
A
#
# COMPACT_ATOMS: atom_id res chain seq x y z
N MET A 1 -31.57 -18.36 -19.67
CA MET A 1 -30.58 -17.34 -19.30
C MET A 1 -30.84 -16.79 -17.89
N LYS A 2 -31.92 -16.04 -17.64
CA LYS A 2 -32.30 -15.56 -16.28
C LYS A 2 -32.46 -16.69 -15.24
N LEU A 3 -32.99 -17.85 -15.64
CA LEU A 3 -33.13 -19.05 -14.80
C LEU A 3 -31.80 -19.67 -14.33
N ILE A 4 -30.74 -19.55 -15.14
CA ILE A 4 -29.42 -20.14 -14.82
C ILE A 4 -28.62 -19.18 -13.94
N LEU A 5 -28.64 -17.88 -14.27
CA LEU A 5 -27.95 -16.83 -13.51
C LEU A 5 -28.58 -16.55 -12.14
N GLY A 6 -29.90 -16.79 -11.99
CA GLY A 6 -30.61 -16.67 -10.72
C GLY A 6 -30.69 -17.96 -9.90
N ALA A 7 -30.05 -19.05 -10.33
CA ALA A 7 -30.09 -20.31 -9.60
C ALA A 7 -29.33 -20.21 -8.26
N PRO A 8 -29.91 -20.67 -7.13
CA PRO A 8 -29.27 -20.56 -5.82
C PRO A 8 -27.93 -21.31 -5.76
N ALA A 9 -27.84 -22.48 -6.40
CA ALA A 9 -26.61 -23.26 -6.51
C ALA A 9 -25.47 -22.51 -7.22
N MET A 10 -25.79 -21.69 -8.23
CA MET A 10 -24.79 -20.86 -8.92
C MET A 10 -24.29 -19.74 -8.00
N ARG A 11 -25.17 -19.16 -7.20
CA ARG A 11 -24.81 -18.12 -6.23
C ARG A 11 -23.95 -18.68 -5.11
N GLU A 12 -24.30 -19.86 -4.58
CA GLU A 12 -23.50 -20.57 -3.59
C GLU A 12 -22.11 -20.91 -4.13
N PHE A 13 -22.05 -21.39 -5.38
CA PHE A 13 -20.77 -21.69 -6.04
C PHE A 13 -19.89 -20.45 -6.20
N LEU A 14 -20.44 -19.33 -6.71
CA LEU A 14 -19.70 -18.08 -6.84
C LEU A 14 -19.27 -17.50 -5.49
N THR A 15 -20.11 -17.62 -4.46
CA THR A 15 -19.79 -17.16 -3.10
C THR A 15 -18.65 -18.01 -2.52
N SER A 16 -18.70 -19.34 -2.69
CA SER A 16 -17.62 -20.23 -2.28
C SER A 16 -16.30 -19.94 -3.01
N LEU A 17 -16.35 -19.60 -4.30
CA LEU A 17 -15.18 -19.20 -5.09
C LEU A 17 -14.57 -17.88 -4.59
N ILE A 18 -15.39 -16.93 -4.15
CA ILE A 18 -14.95 -15.65 -3.56
C ILE A 18 -14.35 -15.87 -2.17
N GLU A 19 -14.95 -16.71 -1.34
CA GLU A 19 -14.49 -16.97 0.04
C GLU A 19 -13.23 -17.84 0.09
N CYS A 20 -12.93 -18.59 -0.97
CA CYS A 20 -11.76 -19.47 -1.01
C CYS A 20 -10.46 -18.66 -1.11
N HIS A 21 -9.71 -18.57 0.00
CA HIS A 21 -8.48 -17.77 0.10
C HIS A 21 -7.29 -18.38 -0.66
N GLN A 22 -7.26 -19.71 -0.82
CA GLN A 22 -6.20 -20.40 -1.59
C GLN A 22 -6.74 -20.85 -2.94
N PRO A 23 -6.08 -20.52 -4.07
CA PRO A 23 -6.46 -21.00 -5.38
C PRO A 23 -6.01 -22.46 -5.55
N ASN A 24 -6.62 -23.39 -4.81
CA ASN A 24 -6.38 -24.83 -4.97
C ASN A 24 -6.86 -25.36 -6.35
N LEU A 25 -7.57 -24.51 -7.09
CA LEU A 25 -8.12 -24.79 -8.42
C LEU A 25 -7.07 -24.80 -9.54
N THR A 26 -5.83 -24.37 -9.32
CA THR A 26 -4.80 -24.44 -10.39
C THR A 26 -4.11 -25.81 -10.47
N ASN A 27 -4.44 -26.77 -9.61
CA ASN A 27 -3.68 -28.02 -9.52
C ASN A 27 -4.19 -29.16 -10.42
N SER A 28 -5.33 -29.03 -11.10
CA SER A 28 -5.94 -30.09 -11.91
C SER A 28 -6.29 -29.62 -13.32
N TRP A 29 -6.15 -30.48 -14.33
CA TRP A 29 -6.55 -30.17 -15.70
C TRP A 29 -8.05 -29.89 -15.84
N PHE A 30 -8.88 -30.53 -15.02
CA PHE A 30 -10.34 -30.38 -15.09
C PHE A 30 -10.83 -28.98 -14.72
N THR A 31 -10.05 -28.23 -13.94
CA THR A 31 -10.41 -26.87 -13.55
C THR A 31 -10.30 -25.90 -14.71
N ARG A 32 -9.55 -26.23 -15.78
CA ARG A 32 -9.53 -25.44 -17.02
C ARG A 32 -10.94 -25.34 -17.60
N TYR A 33 -11.65 -26.46 -17.76
CA TYR A 33 -13.03 -26.46 -18.29
C TYR A 33 -14.02 -25.74 -17.39
N GLU A 34 -13.84 -25.87 -16.06
CA GLU A 34 -14.63 -25.14 -15.07
C GLU A 34 -14.43 -23.62 -15.20
N ILE A 35 -13.18 -23.16 -15.36
CA ILE A 35 -12.85 -21.75 -15.59
C ILE A 35 -13.45 -21.24 -16.90
N HIS A 36 -13.41 -22.01 -17.99
CA HIS A 36 -14.04 -21.66 -19.27
C HIS A 36 -15.57 -21.55 -19.17
N LEU A 37 -16.19 -22.48 -18.44
CA LEU A 37 -17.62 -22.43 -18.15
C LEU A 37 -17.95 -21.16 -17.37
N LEU A 38 -17.23 -20.88 -16.29
CA LEU A 38 -17.44 -19.69 -15.46
C LEU A 38 -17.24 -18.39 -16.24
N SER A 39 -16.21 -18.31 -17.08
CA SER A 39 -15.98 -17.17 -17.97
C SER A 39 -17.15 -16.97 -18.94
N SER A 40 -17.64 -18.05 -19.56
CA SER A 40 -18.81 -17.99 -20.44
C SER A 40 -20.08 -17.55 -19.70
N MET A 41 -20.28 -18.01 -18.47
CA MET A 41 -21.39 -17.59 -17.63
C MET A 41 -21.31 -16.13 -17.22
N LEU A 42 -20.12 -15.64 -16.89
CA LEU A 42 -19.87 -14.24 -16.57
C LEU A 42 -20.07 -13.34 -17.79
N LYS A 43 -19.66 -13.76 -18.99
CA LYS A 43 -19.98 -13.08 -20.25
C LYS A 43 -21.49 -12.99 -20.45
N LEU A 44 -22.23 -14.07 -20.24
CA LEU A 44 -23.70 -14.06 -20.30
C LEU A 44 -24.31 -13.13 -19.25
N ALA A 45 -23.74 -13.07 -18.03
CA ALA A 45 -24.18 -12.15 -16.99
C ALA A 45 -23.98 -10.68 -17.40
N SER A 46 -22.89 -10.34 -18.10
CA SER A 46 -22.67 -8.98 -18.62
C SER A 46 -23.70 -8.53 -19.66
N LEU A 47 -24.38 -9.48 -20.30
CA LEU A 47 -25.46 -9.22 -21.26
C LEU A 47 -26.85 -9.16 -20.59
N CYS A 48 -26.96 -9.52 -19.31
CA CYS A 48 -28.21 -9.57 -18.54
C CYS A 48 -28.21 -8.53 -17.41
N HIS A 49 -28.91 -7.42 -17.61
CA HIS A 49 -28.84 -6.19 -16.79
C HIS A 49 -29.45 -6.21 -15.36
N ASP A 50 -29.71 -7.37 -14.75
CA ASP A 50 -30.63 -7.43 -13.59
C ASP A 50 -30.16 -8.24 -12.35
N TYR A 51 -28.95 -8.82 -12.32
CA TYR A 51 -28.57 -9.77 -11.25
C TYR A 51 -27.22 -9.47 -10.61
N HIS A 52 -27.22 -9.35 -9.27
CA HIS A 52 -26.07 -9.41 -8.36
C HIS A 52 -24.73 -8.89 -8.91
N THR A 53 -24.75 -7.68 -9.45
CA THR A 53 -23.65 -7.03 -10.17
C THR A 53 -22.34 -7.02 -9.37
N GLU A 54 -22.40 -6.84 -8.06
CA GLU A 54 -21.22 -6.92 -7.17
C GLU A 54 -20.61 -8.32 -7.09
N LEU A 55 -21.44 -9.35 -6.95
CA LEU A 55 -21.03 -10.75 -6.84
C LEU A 55 -20.34 -11.20 -8.15
N PHE A 56 -20.97 -10.94 -9.29
CA PHE A 56 -20.40 -11.31 -10.59
C PHE A 56 -19.11 -10.56 -10.89
N HIS A 57 -19.03 -9.26 -10.55
CA HIS A 57 -17.80 -8.50 -10.72
C HIS A 57 -16.67 -9.01 -9.81
N THR A 58 -16.97 -9.33 -8.54
CA THR A 58 -15.98 -9.89 -7.60
C THR A 58 -15.51 -11.28 -8.04
N ALA A 59 -16.43 -12.12 -8.52
CA ALA A 59 -16.09 -13.41 -9.09
C ALA A 59 -15.23 -13.28 -10.35
N ALA A 60 -15.50 -12.30 -11.22
CA ALA A 60 -14.68 -12.02 -12.40
C ALA A 60 -13.25 -11.59 -12.02
N LEU A 61 -13.12 -10.69 -11.03
CA LEU A 61 -11.81 -10.29 -10.49
C LEU A 61 -11.06 -11.47 -9.84
N ARG A 62 -11.77 -12.44 -9.27
CA ARG A 62 -11.16 -13.65 -8.74
C ARG A 62 -10.71 -14.58 -9.86
N LEU A 63 -11.52 -14.71 -10.90
CA LEU A 63 -11.26 -15.57 -12.04
C LEU A 63 -10.05 -15.11 -12.85
N THR A 64 -9.72 -13.81 -12.91
CA THR A 64 -8.50 -13.32 -13.60
C THR A 64 -7.20 -13.90 -13.05
N VAL A 65 -7.16 -14.26 -11.75
CA VAL A 65 -6.00 -14.88 -11.09
C VAL A 65 -6.00 -16.41 -11.27
N LEU A 66 -7.13 -17.00 -11.64
CA LEU A 66 -7.27 -18.44 -11.85
C LEU A 66 -7.03 -18.86 -13.31
N VAL A 67 -7.14 -17.93 -14.26
CA VAL A 67 -6.90 -18.20 -15.69
C VAL A 67 -5.49 -18.74 -15.88
N GLN A 68 -5.37 -19.85 -16.60
CA GLN A 68 -4.09 -20.49 -16.89
C GLN A 68 -3.32 -19.74 -17.98
N SER A 69 -1.99 -19.86 -17.98
CA SER A 69 -1.09 -19.16 -18.93
C SER A 69 -1.41 -19.42 -20.41
N GLN A 70 -2.07 -20.53 -20.74
CA GLN A 70 -2.44 -20.89 -22.11
C GLN A 70 -3.70 -20.16 -22.61
N ASP A 71 -4.58 -19.73 -21.71
CA ASP A 71 -5.89 -19.14 -22.05
C ASP A 71 -5.89 -17.62 -21.89
N ARG A 72 -4.78 -16.95 -22.24
CA ARG A 72 -4.61 -15.49 -22.09
C ARG A 72 -5.64 -14.67 -22.87
N SER A 73 -6.16 -15.19 -23.98
CA SER A 73 -7.27 -14.57 -24.73
C SER A 73 -8.52 -14.38 -23.86
N MET A 74 -8.78 -15.31 -22.93
CA MET A 74 -9.91 -15.20 -22.01
C MET A 74 -9.76 -14.02 -21.05
N LEU A 75 -8.54 -13.63 -20.69
CA LEU A 75 -8.29 -12.42 -19.90
C LEU A 75 -8.67 -11.17 -20.70
N VAL A 76 -8.37 -11.12 -22.00
CA VAL A 76 -8.74 -10.00 -22.88
C VAL A 76 -10.24 -9.78 -22.86
N ASP A 77 -11.01 -10.87 -22.96
CA ASP A 77 -12.46 -10.82 -22.91
C ASP A 77 -13.01 -10.40 -21.55
N LEU A 78 -12.44 -10.93 -20.46
CA LEU A 78 -12.87 -10.59 -19.10
C LEU A 78 -12.58 -9.12 -18.80
N PHE A 79 -11.41 -8.62 -19.20
CA PHE A 79 -11.06 -7.21 -19.05
C PHE A 79 -11.98 -6.31 -19.89
N SER A 80 -12.29 -6.73 -21.11
CA SER A 80 -13.11 -5.94 -22.04
C SER A 80 -14.57 -5.88 -21.66
N ASN A 81 -15.14 -7.00 -21.20
CA ASN A 81 -16.59 -7.12 -21.03
C ASN A 81 -17.05 -6.94 -19.58
N ILE A 82 -16.17 -7.15 -18.59
CA ILE A 82 -16.58 -7.26 -17.18
C ILE A 82 -15.76 -6.37 -16.26
N VAL A 83 -14.42 -6.54 -16.21
CA VAL A 83 -13.56 -5.87 -15.20
C VAL A 83 -13.55 -4.35 -15.36
N PHE A 84 -13.43 -3.84 -16.59
CA PHE A 84 -13.45 -2.40 -16.86
C PHE A 84 -14.81 -1.90 -17.36
N ASN A 85 -15.88 -2.68 -17.21
CA ASN A 85 -17.18 -2.30 -17.75
C ASN A 85 -17.93 -1.35 -16.78
N PRO A 86 -18.32 -0.14 -17.23
CA PRO A 86 -18.96 0.87 -16.39
C PRO A 86 -20.31 0.42 -15.82
N GLN A 87 -20.98 -0.56 -16.43
CA GLN A 87 -22.25 -1.10 -15.95
C GLN A 87 -22.11 -1.73 -14.56
N PHE A 88 -20.99 -2.42 -14.30
CA PHE A 88 -20.72 -3.02 -12.99
C PHE A 88 -20.38 -1.99 -11.91
N SER A 89 -20.12 -0.74 -12.32
CA SER A 89 -19.78 0.37 -11.44
C SER A 89 -20.98 1.27 -11.09
N ARG A 90 -22.10 1.17 -11.81
CA ARG A 90 -23.28 2.04 -11.62
C ARG A 90 -24.04 1.80 -10.32
N GLU A 91 -24.17 0.56 -9.88
CA GLU A 91 -24.88 0.25 -8.62
C GLU A 91 -24.14 0.82 -7.39
N SER A 92 -22.81 0.79 -7.40
CA SER A 92 -22.01 1.33 -6.30
C SER A 92 -21.96 2.86 -6.31
N MET A 93 -22.07 3.51 -7.49
CA MET A 93 -22.20 4.98 -7.60
C MET A 93 -23.43 5.54 -6.89
N SER A 94 -24.50 4.75 -6.71
CA SER A 94 -25.69 5.18 -5.98
C SER A 94 -25.51 5.19 -4.45
N LEU A 95 -24.52 4.45 -3.92
CA LEU A 95 -24.33 4.24 -2.47
C LEU A 95 -23.11 4.98 -1.91
N VAL A 96 -22.08 5.19 -2.73
CA VAL A 96 -20.84 5.88 -2.34
C VAL A 96 -21.07 7.34 -1.90
N PRO A 97 -21.81 8.20 -2.62
CA PRO A 97 -22.06 9.57 -2.17
C PRO A 97 -22.85 9.62 -0.85
N LEU A 98 -23.69 8.63 -0.56
CA LEU A 98 -24.48 8.56 0.68
C LEU A 98 -23.64 8.11 1.88
N VAL A 99 -22.76 7.12 1.69
CA VAL A 99 -21.87 6.62 2.76
C VAL A 99 -20.74 7.59 3.06
N GLU A 100 -20.24 8.33 2.05
CA GLU A 100 -19.20 9.34 2.27
C GLU A 100 -19.76 10.63 2.86
N SER A 101 -20.96 11.07 2.48
CA SER A 101 -21.63 12.20 3.14
C SER A 101 -21.96 11.91 4.61
N LEU A 102 -22.28 10.66 4.96
CA LEU A 102 -22.49 10.23 6.34
C LEU A 102 -21.20 10.09 7.16
N LYS A 103 -20.05 9.81 6.52
CA LYS A 103 -18.74 9.70 7.21
C LYS A 103 -18.01 11.04 7.31
N LEU A 104 -18.30 12.00 6.44
CA LEU A 104 -17.70 13.34 6.44
C LEU A 104 -18.32 14.28 7.49
N SER A 105 -19.44 13.93 8.11
CA SER A 105 -20.05 14.74 9.18
C SER A 105 -19.43 14.52 10.56
N GLU A 106 -18.53 13.54 10.75
CA GLU A 106 -18.05 13.17 12.10
C GLU A 106 -16.55 13.37 12.36
N ASN A 107 -15.69 13.71 11.39
CA ASN A 107 -14.29 14.06 11.68
C ASN A 107 -13.63 14.74 10.46
N ASP A 108 -13.46 16.07 10.47
CA ASP A 108 -12.18 16.72 10.78
C ASP A 108 -12.19 18.21 10.38
N GLY A 109 -11.75 19.06 11.30
CA GLY A 109 -11.44 20.47 11.05
C GLY A 109 -9.97 20.66 10.68
N SER A 110 -9.51 20.04 9.59
CA SER A 110 -8.18 20.30 9.04
C SER A 110 -8.26 20.76 7.59
N GLU A 111 -8.07 22.07 7.42
CA GLU A 111 -7.95 22.74 6.13
C GLU A 111 -6.66 22.28 5.44
N THR A 112 -6.76 21.32 4.52
CA THR A 112 -5.80 21.20 3.42
C THR A 112 -6.55 20.68 2.21
N SER A 113 -6.35 21.34 1.07
CA SER A 113 -7.12 21.23 -0.17
C SER A 113 -7.02 19.85 -0.84
N VAL A 114 -7.70 18.86 -0.30
CA VAL A 114 -7.86 17.53 -0.91
C VAL A 114 -9.10 17.58 -1.80
N LEU A 115 -8.94 17.31 -3.10
CA LEU A 115 -10.08 17.08 -3.99
C LEU A 115 -11.04 16.10 -3.31
N PRO A 116 -12.35 16.39 -3.21
CA PRO A 116 -13.27 15.51 -2.50
C PRO A 116 -13.18 14.11 -3.11
N LYS A 117 -12.99 13.09 -2.27
CA LYS A 117 -12.74 11.68 -2.66
C LYS A 117 -13.69 11.17 -3.74
N HIS A 118 -14.93 11.64 -3.71
CA HIS A 118 -15.95 11.40 -4.71
C HIS A 118 -15.56 11.86 -6.13
N GLN A 119 -14.92 13.02 -6.28
CA GLN A 119 -14.42 13.52 -7.57
C GLN A 119 -13.31 12.61 -8.11
N LEU A 120 -12.35 12.20 -7.27
CA LEU A 120 -11.30 11.26 -7.68
C LEU A 120 -11.88 9.91 -8.15
N LEU A 121 -12.90 9.40 -7.46
CA LEU A 121 -13.57 8.17 -7.88
C LEU A 121 -14.34 8.36 -9.19
N THR A 122 -15.05 9.47 -9.33
CA THR A 122 -15.81 9.80 -10.55
C THR A 122 -14.87 9.94 -11.75
N ASP A 123 -13.72 10.61 -11.57
CA ASP A 123 -12.70 10.78 -12.60
C ASP A 123 -12.08 9.45 -13.02
N ALA A 124 -11.81 8.55 -12.06
CA ALA A 124 -11.31 7.20 -12.35
C ALA A 124 -12.35 6.37 -13.12
N LEU A 125 -13.63 6.46 -12.75
CA LEU A 125 -14.73 5.75 -13.41
C LEU A 125 -15.03 6.27 -14.82
N TYR A 126 -14.85 7.57 -15.07
CA TYR A 126 -15.01 8.14 -16.41
C TYR A 126 -13.94 7.64 -17.38
N ARG A 127 -12.75 7.29 -16.87
CA ARG A 127 -11.58 6.88 -17.66
C ARG A 127 -11.37 5.36 -17.72
N LEU A 128 -12.42 4.56 -17.52
CA LEU A 128 -12.32 3.09 -17.52
C LEU A 128 -11.77 2.52 -18.83
N ASP A 129 -12.09 3.10 -19.98
CA ASP A 129 -11.57 2.64 -21.28
C ASP A 129 -10.05 2.89 -21.43
N ASP A 130 -9.55 4.00 -20.88
CA ASP A 130 -8.11 4.27 -20.79
C ASP A 130 -7.42 3.27 -19.86
N LEU A 131 -8.05 2.96 -18.71
CA LEU A 131 -7.55 1.99 -17.74
C LEU A 131 -7.41 0.62 -18.39
N LYS A 132 -8.44 0.17 -19.10
CA LYS A 132 -8.42 -1.07 -19.88
C LYS A 132 -7.25 -1.10 -20.84
N SER A 133 -7.11 -0.06 -21.67
CA SER A 133 -6.05 0.02 -22.67
C SER A 133 -4.65 0.01 -22.05
N CYS A 134 -4.49 0.66 -20.88
CA CYS A 134 -3.25 0.68 -20.12
C CYS A 134 -2.89 -0.70 -19.57
N TYR A 135 -3.83 -1.37 -18.91
CA TYR A 135 -3.59 -2.72 -18.35
C TYR A 135 -3.40 -3.77 -19.42
N GLN A 136 -4.11 -3.71 -20.56
CA GLN A 136 -3.89 -4.63 -21.68
C GLN A 136 -2.46 -4.54 -22.22
N LYS A 137 -1.93 -3.31 -22.35
CA LYS A 137 -0.53 -3.08 -22.75
C LYS A 137 0.46 -3.52 -21.68
N ALA A 138 0.23 -3.12 -20.42
CA ALA A 138 1.15 -3.41 -19.31
C ALA A 138 1.27 -4.91 -19.01
N LEU A 139 0.20 -5.68 -19.23
CA LEU A 139 0.16 -7.12 -19.02
C LEU A 139 0.49 -7.94 -20.28
N GLY A 140 0.77 -7.30 -21.42
CA GLY A 140 1.10 -7.98 -22.68
C GLY A 140 -0.06 -8.81 -23.25
N LEU A 141 -1.31 -8.34 -23.08
CA LEU A 141 -2.52 -9.06 -23.49
C LEU A 141 -2.97 -8.71 -24.92
N SER A 142 -2.31 -7.75 -25.57
CA SER A 142 -2.68 -7.28 -26.92
C SER A 142 -2.39 -8.29 -28.04
N ASP A 143 -1.44 -9.21 -27.82
CA ASP A 143 -1.01 -10.21 -28.80
C ASP A 143 -1.50 -11.63 -28.47
N ALA A 144 -2.51 -11.76 -27.60
CA ALA A 144 -3.01 -13.06 -27.17
C ALA A 144 -3.89 -13.70 -28.27
N GLU A 145 -3.40 -14.77 -28.90
CA GLU A 145 -4.17 -15.56 -29.86
C GLU A 145 -5.30 -16.33 -29.17
N GLU A 146 -6.47 -16.42 -29.82
CA GLU A 146 -7.58 -17.24 -29.35
C GLU A 146 -7.24 -18.73 -29.54
N VAL A 147 -6.96 -19.41 -28.43
CA VAL A 147 -6.74 -20.86 -28.40
C VAL A 147 -8.04 -21.57 -28.02
N SER A 148 -8.43 -22.61 -28.77
CA SER A 148 -9.57 -23.45 -28.40
C SER A 148 -9.28 -24.21 -27.10
N PRO A 149 -10.26 -24.38 -26.18
CA PRO A 149 -10.09 -25.23 -25.00
C PRO A 149 -9.77 -26.70 -25.33
N LEU A 150 -10.03 -27.12 -26.57
CA LEU A 150 -9.77 -28.45 -27.10
C LEU A 150 -8.37 -28.59 -27.71
N ASP A 151 -7.71 -27.47 -28.02
CA ASP A 151 -6.35 -27.46 -28.53
C ASP A 151 -5.39 -27.69 -27.36
N VAL A 152 -4.85 -28.91 -27.29
CA VAL A 152 -3.88 -29.31 -26.26
C VAL A 152 -2.54 -28.68 -26.60
N ILE A 153 -2.29 -27.47 -26.10
CA ILE A 153 -0.99 -26.82 -26.22
C ILE A 153 -0.08 -27.32 -25.09
N SER A 154 0.49 -28.50 -25.31
CA SER A 154 1.59 -29.10 -24.55
C SER A 154 1.39 -29.32 -23.04
N LEU A 155 1.63 -30.56 -22.60
CA LEU A 155 1.74 -30.94 -21.17
C LEU A 155 2.99 -30.35 -20.48
N THR A 156 3.81 -29.57 -21.19
CA THR A 156 5.11 -29.04 -20.72
C THR A 156 5.19 -27.52 -20.67
N PHE A 157 4.10 -26.79 -20.93
CA PHE A 157 4.11 -25.32 -20.92
C PHE A 157 4.04 -24.79 -19.47
N GLY A 158 5.18 -24.77 -18.79
CA GLY A 158 5.37 -24.38 -17.38
C GLY A 158 5.97 -25.52 -16.55
N GLU A 159 6.50 -25.24 -15.35
CA GLU A 159 7.08 -26.29 -14.49
C GLU A 159 6.03 -27.34 -14.09
N LYS A 160 4.72 -27.02 -14.23
CA LYS A 160 3.57 -27.92 -14.02
C LYS A 160 2.41 -27.80 -15.04
N GLY A 161 2.54 -27.04 -16.13
CA GLY A 161 1.48 -26.90 -17.16
C GLY A 161 0.20 -26.15 -16.75
N ASN A 162 -0.02 -25.87 -15.46
CA ASN A 162 -1.24 -25.26 -14.91
C ASN A 162 -0.99 -23.93 -14.16
N GLU A 163 0.11 -23.24 -14.46
CA GLU A 163 0.45 -21.99 -13.78
C GLU A 163 -0.51 -20.86 -14.20
N PRO A 164 -0.98 -20.04 -13.24
CA PRO A 164 -1.86 -18.92 -13.55
C PRO A 164 -1.16 -17.90 -14.45
N ALA A 165 -1.89 -17.36 -15.42
CA ALA A 165 -1.40 -16.39 -16.39
C ALA A 165 -0.98 -15.07 -15.74
N LEU A 166 -1.65 -14.71 -14.64
CA LEU A 166 -1.43 -13.50 -13.88
C LEU A 166 -1.17 -13.84 -12.41
N PRO A 167 -0.27 -13.12 -11.74
CA PRO A 167 -0.10 -13.27 -10.31
C PRO A 167 -1.29 -12.65 -9.57
N GLY A 168 -1.49 -13.05 -8.30
CA GLY A 168 -2.63 -12.60 -7.49
C GLY A 168 -2.75 -11.09 -7.30
N ASP A 169 -1.67 -10.40 -7.58
CA ASP A 169 -1.43 -8.98 -7.42
C ASP A 169 -1.28 -8.20 -8.72
N TRP A 170 -1.84 -8.75 -9.82
CA TRP A 170 -1.79 -8.16 -11.15
C TRP A 170 -2.14 -6.67 -11.22
N GLY A 171 -3.00 -6.19 -10.31
CA GLY A 171 -3.37 -4.77 -10.22
C GLY A 171 -2.17 -3.84 -9.98
N PHE A 172 -1.11 -4.32 -9.32
CA PHE A 172 0.11 -3.55 -9.03
C PHE A 172 1.23 -3.76 -10.05
N LEU A 173 1.08 -4.70 -10.99
CA LEU A 173 2.12 -5.02 -11.97
C LEU A 173 2.63 -3.82 -12.77
N PRO A 174 1.80 -2.84 -13.20
CA PRO A 174 2.33 -1.69 -13.92
C PRO A 174 3.37 -0.90 -13.12
N ILE A 175 3.17 -0.74 -11.80
CA ILE A 175 4.11 -0.05 -10.92
C ILE A 175 5.35 -0.92 -10.66
N LEU A 176 5.17 -2.21 -10.44
CA LEU A 176 6.28 -3.13 -10.21
C LEU A 176 7.17 -3.30 -11.44
N ALA A 177 6.58 -3.28 -12.64
CA ALA A 177 7.30 -3.33 -13.90
C ALA A 177 8.15 -2.07 -14.11
N LEU A 178 7.66 -0.90 -13.68
CA LEU A 178 8.45 0.34 -13.71
C LEU A 178 9.65 0.24 -12.75
N TYR A 179 9.41 -0.16 -11.50
CA TYR A 179 10.47 -0.38 -10.51
C TYR A 179 11.51 -1.42 -10.98
N THR A 180 11.08 -2.50 -11.63
CA THR A 180 11.99 -3.53 -12.16
C THR A 180 12.82 -3.01 -13.34
N LYS A 181 12.21 -2.23 -14.25
CA LYS A 181 12.92 -1.61 -15.38
C LYS A 181 14.02 -0.67 -14.90
N GLU A 182 13.76 0.04 -13.83
CA GLU A 182 14.70 0.96 -13.23
C GLU A 182 15.87 0.25 -12.55
N LEU A 183 15.61 -0.83 -11.82
CA LEU A 183 16.68 -1.72 -11.32
C LEU A 183 17.57 -2.25 -12.47
N SER A 184 17.02 -2.40 -13.67
CA SER A 184 17.76 -2.79 -14.88
C SER A 184 18.45 -1.62 -15.62
N GLY A 185 18.34 -0.39 -15.12
CA GLY A 185 18.99 0.80 -15.65
C GLY A 185 18.32 1.40 -16.89
N GLN A 186 17.06 1.10 -17.17
CA GLN A 186 16.32 1.69 -18.28
C GLN A 186 15.55 2.94 -17.82
N PRO A 187 15.69 4.09 -18.52
CA PRO A 187 15.00 5.32 -18.14
C PRO A 187 13.48 5.18 -18.32
N ALA A 188 12.72 5.67 -17.36
CA ALA A 188 11.27 5.72 -17.44
C ALA A 188 10.84 6.73 -18.53
N SER A 189 9.91 6.31 -19.40
CA SER A 189 9.35 7.17 -20.45
C SER A 189 8.22 8.04 -19.92
N ASP A 190 7.83 9.10 -20.64
CA ASP A 190 6.67 9.95 -20.29
C ASP A 190 5.36 9.16 -20.14
N ALA A 191 5.29 7.98 -20.76
CA ALA A 191 4.19 7.03 -20.58
C ALA A 191 4.13 6.44 -19.16
N ALA A 192 5.19 6.53 -18.36
CA ALA A 192 5.26 6.04 -16.99
C ALA A 192 4.32 6.82 -16.06
N ILE A 193 4.29 8.16 -16.14
CA ILE A 193 3.39 9.00 -15.33
C ILE A 193 1.93 8.60 -15.59
N LEU A 194 1.56 8.47 -16.86
CA LEU A 194 0.21 8.03 -17.25
C LEU A 194 -0.07 6.60 -16.76
N THR A 195 0.89 5.69 -16.88
CA THR A 195 0.75 4.29 -16.44
C THR A 195 0.57 4.19 -14.93
N VAL A 196 1.36 4.92 -14.14
CA VAL A 196 1.23 4.99 -12.67
C VAL A 196 -0.09 5.62 -12.28
N THR A 197 -0.47 6.74 -12.89
CA THR A 197 -1.76 7.40 -12.63
C THR A 197 -2.93 6.44 -12.88
N ARG A 198 -2.90 5.74 -14.01
CA ARG A 198 -3.93 4.76 -14.38
C ARG A 198 -3.93 3.56 -13.43
N CYS A 199 -2.76 3.08 -13.02
CA CYS A 199 -2.65 2.03 -12.02
C CYS A 199 -3.28 2.45 -10.67
N LEU A 200 -2.92 3.63 -10.16
CA LEU A 200 -3.46 4.17 -8.92
C LEU A 200 -4.97 4.41 -8.97
N GLN A 201 -5.48 4.90 -10.09
CA GLN A 201 -6.92 5.05 -10.33
C GLN A 201 -7.67 3.72 -10.22
N TRP A 202 -7.15 2.67 -10.85
CA TRP A 202 -7.74 1.34 -10.77
C TRP A 202 -7.69 0.76 -9.35
N LEU A 203 -6.54 0.87 -8.69
CA LEU A 203 -6.39 0.43 -7.29
C LEU A 203 -7.37 1.18 -6.37
N PHE A 204 -7.57 2.49 -6.60
CA PHE A 204 -8.52 3.28 -5.84
C PHE A 204 -9.97 2.85 -6.06
N VAL A 205 -10.35 2.55 -7.31
CA VAL A 205 -11.65 1.97 -7.65
C VAL A 205 -11.85 0.63 -6.94
N LEU A 206 -10.85 -0.26 -6.95
CA LEU A 206 -10.93 -1.56 -6.27
C LEU A 206 -11.10 -1.43 -4.76
N GLU A 207 -10.31 -0.58 -4.10
CA GLU A 207 -10.42 -0.38 -2.64
C GLU A 207 -11.74 0.27 -2.22
N CYS A 208 -12.28 1.18 -3.04
CA CYS A 208 -13.54 1.87 -2.73
C CYS A 208 -14.78 1.02 -3.05
N MET A 209 -14.75 0.26 -4.14
CA MET A 209 -15.94 -0.41 -4.67
C MET A 209 -15.98 -1.91 -4.42
N ARG A 210 -14.82 -2.56 -4.27
CA ARG A 210 -14.70 -4.03 -4.14
C ARG A 210 -13.69 -4.40 -3.05
N PRO A 211 -13.96 -4.03 -1.78
CA PRO A 211 -13.03 -4.29 -0.68
C PRO A 211 -12.75 -5.78 -0.46
N THR A 212 -13.69 -6.66 -0.80
CA THR A 212 -13.55 -8.12 -0.75
C THR A 212 -12.51 -8.63 -1.75
N ALA A 213 -12.48 -8.08 -2.97
CA ALA A 213 -11.46 -8.42 -3.95
C ALA A 213 -10.09 -7.87 -3.53
N ALA A 214 -10.05 -6.65 -2.99
CA ALA A 214 -8.81 -6.06 -2.48
C ALA A 214 -8.24 -6.82 -1.27
N SER A 215 -9.08 -7.46 -0.44
CA SER A 215 -8.62 -8.23 0.72
C SER A 215 -7.87 -9.52 0.39
N PHE A 216 -7.91 -10.00 -0.85
CA PHE A 216 -7.09 -11.15 -1.26
C PHE A 216 -5.59 -10.86 -1.18
N ILE A 217 -5.19 -9.59 -1.22
CA ILE A 217 -3.82 -9.15 -1.03
C ILE A 217 -3.70 -8.58 0.39
N SER A 218 -2.71 -9.05 1.16
CA SER A 218 -2.50 -8.56 2.52
C SER A 218 -2.30 -7.04 2.53
N VAL A 219 -2.71 -6.39 3.63
CA VAL A 219 -2.60 -4.92 3.75
C VAL A 219 -1.14 -4.50 3.66
N THR A 220 -0.23 -5.30 4.25
CA THR A 220 1.22 -5.09 4.16
C THR A 220 1.71 -5.17 2.73
N ALA A 221 1.31 -6.20 1.98
CA ALA A 221 1.72 -6.35 0.59
C ALA A 221 1.31 -5.13 -0.24
N ARG A 222 0.06 -4.67 -0.10
CA ARG A 222 -0.44 -3.46 -0.78
C ARG A 222 0.36 -2.22 -0.39
N PHE A 223 0.64 -2.03 0.90
CA PHE A 223 1.48 -0.93 1.39
C PHE A 223 2.88 -0.96 0.76
N CYS A 224 3.57 -2.10 0.79
CA CYS A 224 4.91 -2.24 0.22
C CYS A 224 4.93 -1.98 -1.30
N ARG A 225 3.88 -2.39 -2.02
CA ARG A 225 3.74 -2.15 -3.47
C ARG A 225 3.47 -0.69 -3.80
N LEU A 226 2.72 0.02 -2.97
CA LEU A 226 2.54 1.46 -3.14
C LEU A 226 3.84 2.21 -2.83
N SER A 227 4.62 1.74 -1.85
CA SER A 227 5.89 2.39 -1.51
C SER A 227 6.93 2.34 -2.63
N THR A 228 6.82 1.43 -3.61
CA THR A 228 7.76 1.38 -4.73
C THR A 228 7.66 2.60 -5.63
N ILE A 229 6.57 3.39 -5.57
CA ILE A 229 6.44 4.64 -6.32
C ILE A 229 7.46 5.68 -5.84
N PHE A 230 7.77 5.72 -4.54
CA PHE A 230 8.79 6.61 -3.99
C PHE A 230 10.20 6.19 -4.37
N LEU A 231 10.39 4.89 -4.58
CA LEU A 231 11.66 4.32 -5.01
C LEU A 231 11.85 4.37 -6.52
N SER A 232 10.92 4.97 -7.26
CA SER A 232 11.00 5.02 -8.71
C SER A 232 11.47 6.36 -9.27
N GLU A 233 12.69 6.38 -9.80
CA GLU A 233 13.38 7.49 -10.48
C GLU A 233 12.91 7.62 -11.94
N TYR A 234 12.37 8.79 -12.30
CA TYR A 234 12.11 9.17 -13.69
C TYR A 234 13.24 10.07 -14.22
N THR A 235 13.66 9.85 -15.47
CA THR A 235 14.60 10.72 -16.19
C THR A 235 13.96 11.14 -17.51
N SER A 236 13.54 12.41 -17.61
CA SER A 236 12.93 12.92 -18.84
C SER A 236 13.94 12.90 -20.00
N SER A 237 13.52 12.41 -21.17
CA SER A 237 14.37 12.31 -22.36
C SER A 237 14.73 13.65 -23.04
N LEU A 238 14.45 14.79 -22.40
CA LEU A 238 14.71 16.11 -22.98
C LEU A 238 16.13 16.65 -22.74
N SER A 239 16.93 16.05 -21.86
CA SER A 239 18.34 16.43 -21.69
C SER A 239 19.22 15.69 -22.68
N SER A 240 19.06 15.98 -23.96
CA SER A 240 20.03 15.58 -24.97
C SER A 240 21.32 16.39 -24.77
N SER A 241 22.39 15.66 -24.51
CA SER A 241 23.80 16.04 -24.69
C SER A 241 24.37 17.12 -23.77
N THR A 242 25.46 16.70 -23.13
CA THR A 242 26.59 17.48 -22.58
C THR A 242 26.54 17.81 -21.09
N VAL A 243 27.46 17.13 -20.38
CA VAL A 243 28.05 17.46 -19.07
C VAL A 243 27.22 17.14 -17.82
N SER A 244 27.54 15.99 -17.22
CA SER A 244 27.82 15.85 -15.77
C SER A 244 26.83 16.53 -14.81
N SER A 245 25.54 16.36 -15.06
CA SER A 245 24.47 16.62 -14.09
C SER A 245 23.68 15.32 -13.91
N GLN A 246 24.43 14.30 -13.43
CA GLN A 246 23.89 13.30 -12.52
C GLN A 246 23.17 14.07 -11.39
N TRP A 247 21.99 13.65 -10.94
CA TRP A 247 21.09 14.38 -10.02
C TRP A 247 20.12 15.39 -10.65
N LEU A 248 19.20 14.90 -11.49
CA LEU A 248 17.83 15.44 -11.45
C LEU A 248 16.87 14.23 -11.51
N ALA A 249 16.91 13.45 -10.43
CA ALA A 249 15.95 12.39 -10.16
C ALA A 249 14.56 13.04 -10.17
N SER A 250 13.70 12.60 -11.07
CA SER A 250 12.37 13.18 -11.14
C SER A 250 11.43 12.37 -10.27
N ASP A 251 10.80 13.07 -9.34
CA ASP A 251 9.97 12.51 -8.31
C ASP A 251 8.53 12.29 -8.82
N LEU A 252 8.21 11.06 -9.27
CA LEU A 252 6.85 10.69 -9.67
C LEU A 252 5.80 11.00 -8.60
N PHE A 253 6.19 10.95 -7.32
CA PHE A 253 5.32 11.23 -6.18
C PHE A 253 4.99 12.73 -6.01
N LEU A 254 5.75 13.63 -6.63
CA LEU A 254 5.46 15.08 -6.62
C LEU A 254 4.39 15.46 -7.65
N ASP A 255 4.07 14.59 -8.62
CA ASP A 255 2.96 14.85 -9.52
C ASP A 255 1.65 14.94 -8.70
N PRO A 256 0.89 16.05 -8.81
CA PRO A 256 -0.26 16.30 -7.95
C PRO A 256 -1.37 15.27 -8.13
N VAL A 257 -1.51 14.66 -9.32
CA VAL A 257 -2.52 13.64 -9.56
C VAL A 257 -2.11 12.35 -8.87
N ILE A 258 -0.87 11.90 -9.07
CA ILE A 258 -0.30 10.72 -8.40
C ILE A 258 -0.37 10.89 -6.88
N HIS A 259 0.06 12.04 -6.36
CA HIS A 259 0.05 12.37 -4.94
C HIS A 259 -1.36 12.25 -4.33
N ASN A 260 -2.37 12.83 -4.99
CA ASN A 260 -3.75 12.79 -4.52
C ASN A 260 -4.33 11.37 -4.46
N TYR A 261 -4.08 10.54 -5.48
CA TYR A 261 -4.53 9.14 -5.45
C TYR A 261 -3.77 8.32 -4.41
N LEU A 262 -2.46 8.58 -4.24
CA LEU A 262 -1.62 7.88 -3.28
C LEU A 262 -2.01 8.22 -1.83
N ASP A 263 -2.28 9.49 -1.50
CA ASP A 263 -2.84 9.90 -0.21
C ASP A 263 -4.21 9.26 0.05
N ALA A 264 -5.11 9.28 -0.94
CA ALA A 264 -6.43 8.68 -0.81
C ALA A 264 -6.36 7.16 -0.56
N LEU A 265 -5.46 6.45 -1.24
CA LEU A 265 -5.20 5.03 -1.03
C LEU A 265 -4.57 4.76 0.33
N LEU A 266 -3.57 5.55 0.74
CA LEU A 266 -2.92 5.39 2.04
C LEU A 266 -3.93 5.54 3.18
N ARG A 267 -4.78 6.57 3.15
CA ARG A 267 -5.83 6.77 4.15
C ARG A 267 -6.81 5.60 4.21
N ARG A 268 -7.14 4.98 3.07
CA ARG A 268 -7.96 3.76 3.04
C ARG A 268 -7.26 2.58 3.69
N LEU A 269 -5.98 2.36 3.41
CA LEU A 269 -5.20 1.30 4.05
C LEU A 269 -5.09 1.52 5.56
N MET A 270 -4.97 2.78 6.01
CA MET A 270 -4.90 3.11 7.44
C MET A 270 -6.21 2.83 8.21
N THR A 271 -7.37 2.72 7.54
CA THR A 271 -8.58 2.20 8.23
C THR A 271 -8.42 0.75 8.69
N LYS A 272 -7.51 -0.01 8.06
CA LYS A 272 -7.16 -1.39 8.38
C LYS A 272 -5.79 -1.46 9.05
N ASN A 273 -5.39 -0.40 9.76
CA ASN A 273 -4.05 -0.28 10.34
C ASN A 273 -3.65 -1.54 11.11
N SER A 274 -4.54 -2.07 11.96
CA SER A 274 -4.31 -3.25 12.80
C SER A 274 -3.89 -4.51 12.04
N LEU A 275 -4.20 -4.63 10.75
CA LEU A 275 -3.88 -5.78 9.91
C LEU A 275 -2.49 -5.69 9.24
N LEU A 276 -1.79 -4.56 9.37
CA LEU A 276 -0.41 -4.43 8.87
C LEU A 276 0.55 -5.26 9.72
N VAL A 277 1.26 -6.16 9.04
CA VAL A 277 2.27 -7.06 9.60
C VAL A 277 3.47 -7.06 8.66
N PHE A 278 4.50 -6.28 8.99
CA PHE A 278 5.75 -6.17 8.20
C PHE A 278 6.71 -7.36 8.36
N THR A 279 6.31 -8.40 9.10
CA THR A 279 7.07 -9.66 9.23
C THR A 279 6.53 -10.77 8.33
N GLU A 280 5.43 -10.51 7.61
CA GLU A 280 4.82 -11.48 6.70
C GLU A 280 5.68 -11.67 5.45
N LYS A 281 5.84 -12.92 4.98
CA LYS A 281 6.49 -13.20 3.69
C LYS A 281 5.58 -12.82 2.55
N ILE A 282 5.79 -11.64 1.97
CA ILE A 282 5.00 -11.20 0.82
C ILE A 282 5.47 -11.95 -0.44
N PRO A 283 4.58 -12.64 -1.18
CA PRO A 283 4.95 -13.33 -2.42
C PRO A 283 5.61 -12.37 -3.41
N GLY A 284 6.75 -12.79 -4.00
CA GLY A 284 7.56 -11.96 -4.89
C GLY A 284 8.55 -11.02 -4.18
N LEU A 285 8.54 -10.99 -2.84
CA LEU A 285 9.48 -10.26 -2.00
C LEU A 285 10.14 -11.22 -1.02
N SER A 286 11.47 -11.20 -0.90
CA SER A 286 12.15 -12.02 0.11
C SER A 286 11.95 -11.42 1.51
N SER A 287 11.88 -12.24 2.57
CA SER A 287 11.62 -11.75 3.95
C SER A 287 12.74 -10.88 4.53
N PHE A 288 13.91 -10.86 3.90
CA PHE A 288 15.04 -9.98 4.23
C PHE A 288 14.94 -8.61 3.53
N PHE A 289 14.00 -8.49 2.58
CA PHE A 289 13.81 -7.32 1.73
C PHE A 289 12.98 -6.23 2.39
N ASP A 290 12.28 -6.50 3.51
CA ASP A 290 11.43 -5.50 4.16
C ASP A 290 12.25 -4.45 4.92
N LEU A 291 13.36 -4.85 5.56
CA LEU A 291 14.28 -3.91 6.20
C LEU A 291 15.13 -3.18 5.16
N TRP A 292 15.68 -3.90 4.18
CA TRP A 292 16.48 -3.29 3.12
C TRP A 292 15.68 -2.30 2.27
N ARG A 293 14.42 -2.62 1.94
CA ARG A 293 13.52 -1.68 1.26
C ARG A 293 13.20 -0.48 2.14
N TYR A 294 12.97 -0.70 3.44
CA TYR A 294 12.74 0.42 4.34
C TYR A 294 13.98 1.32 4.43
N THR A 295 15.19 0.75 4.44
CA THR A 295 16.44 1.52 4.30
C THR A 295 16.48 2.34 3.03
N GLN A 296 16.15 1.76 1.88
CA GLN A 296 16.06 2.52 0.63
C GLN A 296 15.04 3.66 0.68
N LEU A 297 13.87 3.43 1.31
CA LEU A 297 12.86 4.47 1.47
C LEU A 297 13.37 5.60 2.37
N VAL A 298 14.08 5.26 3.43
CA VAL A 298 14.68 6.24 4.34
C VAL A 298 15.78 7.04 3.63
N ASP A 299 16.67 6.38 2.89
CA ASP A 299 17.73 7.01 2.08
C ASP A 299 17.14 7.95 1.03
N GLN A 300 16.12 7.47 0.30
CA GLN A 300 15.44 8.26 -0.72
C GLN A 300 14.71 9.46 -0.11
N PHE A 301 14.13 9.28 1.09
CA PHE A 301 13.49 10.39 1.78
C PHE A 301 14.51 11.45 2.21
N GLU A 302 15.67 11.03 2.71
CA GLU A 302 16.75 11.94 3.07
C GLU A 302 17.30 12.70 1.84
N GLY A 303 17.39 12.02 0.69
CA GLY A 303 17.93 12.59 -0.54
C GLY A 303 16.98 13.51 -1.32
N VAL A 304 15.71 13.13 -1.49
CA VAL A 304 14.80 13.78 -2.47
C VAL A 304 13.38 14.06 -1.96
N SER A 305 13.04 13.78 -0.69
CA SER A 305 11.65 14.00 -0.24
C SER A 305 11.22 15.47 -0.20
N TYR A 306 12.16 16.41 -0.09
CA TYR A 306 11.89 17.82 0.22
C TYR A 306 10.99 18.03 1.46
N GLY A 307 10.91 17.05 2.37
CA GLY A 307 10.00 17.07 3.51
C GLY A 307 8.54 16.85 3.15
N ASP A 308 8.27 16.12 2.05
CA ASP A 308 6.92 15.76 1.64
C ASP A 308 6.17 14.97 2.75
N LYS A 309 4.96 15.44 3.08
CA LYS A 309 4.18 14.88 4.18
C LYS A 309 3.74 13.45 3.87
N LEU A 310 3.29 13.18 2.65
CA LEU A 310 2.79 11.87 2.26
C LEU A 310 3.91 10.82 2.34
N PHE A 311 5.09 11.13 1.78
CA PHE A 311 6.25 10.27 1.91
C PHE A 311 6.64 10.07 3.38
N GLY A 312 6.62 11.14 4.18
CA GLY A 312 6.86 11.04 5.62
C GLY A 312 5.87 10.12 6.36
N HIS A 313 4.60 10.05 5.93
CA HIS A 313 3.63 9.11 6.50
C HIS A 313 4.01 7.65 6.21
N PHE A 314 4.51 7.34 5.02
CA PHE A 314 4.99 5.99 4.67
C PHE A 314 6.19 5.57 5.54
N LEU A 315 7.04 6.51 5.95
CA LEU A 315 8.12 6.23 6.90
C LEU A 315 7.65 6.07 8.34
N LEU A 316 6.64 6.86 8.73
CA LEU A 316 6.13 6.92 10.11
C LEU A 316 5.33 5.66 10.51
N ILE A 317 4.64 5.01 9.56
CA ILE A 317 3.79 3.84 9.83
C ILE A 317 4.61 2.63 10.37
N PRO A 318 5.75 2.23 9.76
CA PRO A 318 6.58 1.16 10.32
C PRO A 318 7.20 1.47 11.69
N LEU A 319 7.20 2.73 12.16
CA LEU A 319 7.75 3.11 13.47
C LEU A 319 6.82 2.82 14.65
N GLN A 320 5.58 2.37 14.40
CA GLN A 320 4.67 1.95 15.47
C GLN A 320 5.26 0.81 16.32
N GLN A 321 4.95 0.80 17.61
CA GLN A 321 5.52 -0.11 18.61
C GLN A 321 5.26 -1.59 18.35
N ARG A 322 4.14 -1.90 17.69
CA ARG A 322 3.77 -3.26 17.26
C ARG A 322 4.70 -3.87 16.21
N HIS A 323 5.48 -3.06 15.49
CA HIS A 323 6.40 -3.53 14.46
C HIS A 323 7.80 -3.75 15.04
N SER A 324 8.65 -4.43 14.28
CA SER A 324 10.03 -4.73 14.69
C SER A 324 10.78 -3.46 15.11
N GLY A 325 11.47 -3.52 16.26
CA GLY A 325 12.31 -2.43 16.75
C GLY A 325 13.44 -2.05 15.80
N GLU A 326 13.80 -2.91 14.84
CA GLU A 326 14.84 -2.64 13.85
C GLU A 326 14.52 -1.44 12.95
N TYR A 327 13.25 -1.21 12.60
CA TYR A 327 12.84 0.00 11.86
C TYR A 327 13.10 1.27 12.67
N ARG A 328 12.81 1.21 13.98
CA ARG A 328 13.07 2.31 14.90
C ARG A 328 14.58 2.52 15.07
N LYS A 329 15.39 1.45 15.13
CA LYS A 329 16.85 1.55 15.27
C LYS A 329 17.47 2.23 14.06
N LEU A 330 17.00 1.90 12.87
CA LEU A 330 17.46 2.54 11.64
C LEU A 330 17.21 4.05 11.66
N VAL A 331 15.98 4.48 11.96
CA VAL A 331 15.62 5.92 11.93
C VAL A 331 16.22 6.70 13.10
N TRP A 332 16.14 6.17 14.32
CA TRP A 332 16.60 6.86 15.53
C TRP A 332 18.10 6.71 15.79
N GLY A 333 18.73 5.70 15.22
CA GLY A 333 20.16 5.45 15.31
C GLY A 333 20.94 6.06 14.15
N GLU A 334 20.57 5.69 12.91
CA GLU A 334 21.38 5.98 11.72
C GLU A 334 20.89 7.25 11.01
N HIS A 335 19.59 7.36 10.74
CA HIS A 335 19.01 8.45 9.95
C HIS A 335 18.32 9.54 10.78
N THR A 336 18.96 9.95 11.88
CA THR A 336 18.40 10.98 12.78
C THR A 336 18.01 12.33 12.15
N PRO A 337 18.62 12.84 11.04
CA PRO A 337 18.18 14.09 10.42
C PRO A 337 16.74 14.07 9.91
N ILE A 338 16.24 12.90 9.48
CA ILE A 338 14.90 12.78 8.90
C ILE A 338 13.79 13.05 9.92
N LEU A 339 14.08 12.88 11.22
CA LEU A 339 13.11 13.03 12.32
C LEU A 339 12.50 14.44 12.39
N ARG A 340 13.19 15.47 11.87
CA ARG A 340 12.69 16.84 11.79
C ARG A 340 11.71 17.05 10.63
N LEU A 341 11.82 16.23 9.59
CA LEU A 341 11.05 16.33 8.35
C LEU A 341 9.76 15.47 8.37
N LEU A 342 9.67 14.51 9.30
CA LEU A 342 8.48 13.65 9.41
C LEU A 342 7.22 14.43 9.85
N PRO A 343 6.03 14.05 9.34
CA PRO A 343 4.73 14.66 9.68
C PRO A 343 4.28 14.25 11.10
N ALA A 344 4.96 14.82 12.09
CA ALA A 344 4.85 14.45 13.49
C ALA A 344 4.23 15.57 14.36
N LYS A 345 3.37 16.42 13.77
CA LYS A 345 2.54 17.35 14.55
C LYS A 345 1.27 16.65 15.06
N TRP A 346 0.67 17.19 16.13
CA TRP A 346 -0.58 16.65 16.66
C TRP A 346 -1.68 16.67 15.58
N GLY A 347 -2.35 15.53 15.37
CA GLY A 347 -3.38 15.36 14.34
C GLY A 347 -2.86 15.02 12.92
N GLU A 348 -1.55 15.11 12.66
CA GLU A 348 -0.99 14.74 11.34
C GLU A 348 -0.78 13.22 11.14
N PRO A 349 -0.37 12.42 12.14
CA PRO A 349 -0.25 10.97 11.99
C PRO A 349 -1.58 10.32 11.62
N LEU A 350 -1.56 9.41 10.65
CA LEU A 350 -2.74 8.67 10.19
C LEU A 350 -3.18 7.54 11.12
N PHE A 351 -2.59 7.46 12.32
CA PHE A 351 -2.85 6.44 13.31
C PHE A 351 -2.84 7.02 14.73
N PRO A 352 -3.52 6.37 15.70
CA PRO A 352 -3.55 6.81 17.09
C PRO A 352 -2.16 6.90 17.72
N TYR A 353 -1.94 7.94 18.53
CA TYR A 353 -0.66 8.23 19.21
C TYR A 353 -0.17 7.07 20.08
N GLU A 354 -1.10 6.36 20.70
CA GLU A 354 -0.87 5.21 21.58
C GLU A 354 -0.05 4.13 20.89
N ASN A 355 -0.21 3.97 19.57
CA ASN A 355 0.57 2.99 18.79
C ASN A 355 2.07 3.31 18.72
N LEU A 356 2.51 4.53 19.07
CA LEU A 356 3.93 4.88 19.16
C LEU A 356 4.50 4.66 20.56
N ILE A 357 3.65 4.52 21.56
CA ILE A 357 4.05 4.41 22.96
C ILE A 357 3.84 3.00 23.53
N GLU A 358 2.85 2.27 23.02
CA GLU A 358 2.47 0.96 23.54
C GLU A 358 2.75 -0.17 22.54
N PRO A 359 3.48 -1.23 22.93
CA PRO A 359 4.14 -1.43 24.23
C PRO A 359 5.29 -0.46 24.50
N ARG A 360 5.59 -0.23 25.80
CA ARG A 360 6.71 0.62 26.24
C ARG A 360 8.04 0.01 25.81
N GLU A 361 8.94 0.83 25.29
CA GLU A 361 10.22 0.36 24.77
C GLU A 361 11.13 -0.19 25.88
N THR A 362 11.70 -1.37 25.65
CA THR A 362 12.63 -2.02 26.58
C THR A 362 14.04 -2.19 26.00
N ASP A 363 14.23 -1.95 24.70
CA ASP A 363 15.53 -2.13 24.06
C ASP A 363 16.51 -1.03 24.49
N PRO A 364 17.65 -1.39 25.12
CA PRO A 364 18.61 -0.42 25.65
C PRO A 364 19.24 0.47 24.58
N THR A 365 19.42 -0.07 23.36
CA THR A 365 20.00 0.67 22.24
C THR A 365 19.06 1.78 21.81
N LEU A 366 17.78 1.46 21.57
CA LEU A 366 16.75 2.44 21.23
C LEU A 366 16.54 3.51 22.30
N LEU A 367 16.50 3.14 23.58
CA LEU A 367 16.36 4.10 24.68
C LEU A 367 17.52 5.11 24.71
N THR A 368 18.73 4.63 24.42
CA THR A 368 19.91 5.50 24.31
C THR A 368 19.80 6.42 23.09
N CYS A 369 19.32 5.92 21.95
CA CYS A 369 19.06 6.71 20.74
C CYS A 369 17.99 7.79 20.98
N TYR A 370 16.88 7.46 21.65
CA TYR A 370 15.84 8.42 22.03
C TYR A 370 16.39 9.55 22.88
N LEU A 371 17.13 9.21 23.95
CA LEU A 371 17.74 10.24 24.80
C LEU A 371 18.74 11.08 23.99
N ASN A 372 19.60 10.47 23.18
CA ASN A 372 20.55 11.20 22.34
C ASN A 372 19.84 12.18 21.39
N ALA A 373 18.77 11.75 20.74
CA ALA A 373 18.01 12.59 19.82
C ALA A 373 17.35 13.80 20.50
N LEU A 374 16.88 13.62 21.75
CA LEU A 374 16.35 14.70 22.58
C LEU A 374 17.45 15.68 23.03
N VAL A 375 18.60 15.17 23.48
CA VAL A 375 19.73 15.99 23.97
C VAL A 375 20.41 16.77 22.86
N SER A 376 20.57 16.16 21.69
CA SER A 376 21.17 16.80 20.51
C SER A 376 20.18 17.71 19.76
N GLU A 377 18.97 17.93 20.29
CA GLU A 377 17.92 18.77 19.70
C GLU A 377 17.56 18.39 18.26
N LYS A 378 17.81 17.14 17.87
CA LYS A 378 17.43 16.59 16.56
C LYS A 378 15.92 16.38 16.48
N VAL A 379 15.29 16.12 17.63
CA VAL A 379 13.84 16.07 17.81
C VAL A 379 13.46 17.18 18.78
N GLN A 380 12.53 18.04 18.36
CA GLN A 380 12.11 19.20 19.14
C GLN A 380 10.59 19.29 19.17
N SER A 381 10.05 19.74 20.31
CA SER A 381 8.61 19.96 20.45
C SER A 381 8.03 20.98 19.45
N ALA A 382 8.84 21.89 18.92
CA ALA A 382 8.39 22.89 17.95
C ALA A 382 8.15 22.31 16.55
N HIS A 383 8.92 21.30 16.15
CA HIS A 383 8.89 20.74 14.79
C HIS A 383 8.20 19.37 14.74
N SER A 384 8.50 18.49 15.69
CA SER A 384 8.02 17.11 15.74
C SER A 384 7.51 16.75 17.15
N PRO A 385 6.44 17.40 17.64
CA PRO A 385 5.96 17.23 19.02
C PRO A 385 5.55 15.80 19.35
N VAL A 386 4.96 15.05 18.40
CA VAL A 386 4.52 13.66 18.61
C VAL A 386 5.72 12.75 18.88
N LEU A 387 6.77 12.84 18.05
CA LEU A 387 7.98 12.04 18.22
C LEU A 387 8.78 12.48 19.45
N TYR A 388 8.80 13.78 19.76
CA TYR A 388 9.41 14.32 20.97
C TYR A 388 8.77 13.74 22.23
N HIS A 389 7.43 13.74 22.31
CA HIS A 389 6.71 13.20 23.46
C HIS A 389 6.86 11.68 23.53
N ALA A 390 6.74 10.95 22.41
CA ALA A 390 6.92 9.50 22.39
C ALA A 390 8.32 9.08 22.88
N ALA A 391 9.38 9.72 22.41
CA ALA A 391 10.75 9.43 22.84
C ALA A 391 10.96 9.71 24.34
N ALA A 392 10.46 10.85 24.84
CA ALA A 392 10.53 11.21 26.24
C ALA A 392 9.77 10.21 27.13
N GLU A 393 8.56 9.83 26.71
CA GLU A 393 7.73 8.86 27.40
C GLU A 393 8.35 7.47 27.51
N HIS A 394 9.03 6.99 26.45
CA HIS A 394 9.75 5.71 26.49
C HIS A 394 10.91 5.74 27.50
N VAL A 395 11.73 6.79 27.45
CA VAL A 395 12.86 6.95 28.37
C VAL A 395 12.39 7.05 29.83
N VAL A 396 11.38 7.88 30.08
CA VAL A 396 10.82 8.10 31.42
C VAL A 396 10.15 6.83 31.95
N SER A 397 9.33 6.18 31.14
CA SER A 397 8.64 4.94 31.53
C SER A 397 9.64 3.82 31.84
N PHE A 398 10.73 3.72 31.10
CA PHE A 398 11.78 2.73 31.37
C PHE A 398 12.50 3.01 32.69
N ILE A 399 12.87 4.27 32.96
CA ILE A 399 13.50 4.67 34.22
C ILE A 399 12.59 4.37 35.42
N ALA A 400 11.29 4.67 35.30
CA ALA A 400 10.31 4.41 36.34
C ALA A 400 10.11 2.90 36.58
N SER A 401 10.02 2.10 35.51
CA SER A 401 9.72 0.66 35.62
C SER A 401 10.94 -0.20 35.97
N TYR A 402 12.15 0.25 35.64
CA TYR A 402 13.38 -0.52 35.77
C TYR A 402 14.49 0.24 36.51
N ALA A 403 14.13 1.00 37.57
CA ALA A 403 15.06 1.84 38.34
C ALA A 403 16.32 1.10 38.84
N ASP A 404 16.23 -0.20 39.09
CA ASP A 404 17.34 -1.04 39.57
C ASP A 404 18.35 -1.45 38.50
N THR A 405 18.04 -1.25 37.21
CA THR A 405 18.97 -1.57 36.13
C THR A 405 20.10 -0.56 36.02
N THR A 406 21.30 -1.04 35.64
CA THR A 406 22.47 -0.18 35.41
C THR A 406 22.20 0.89 34.35
N LEU A 407 21.42 0.55 33.32
CA LEU A 407 21.03 1.45 32.25
C LEU A 407 20.09 2.56 32.73
N ALA A 408 19.09 2.25 33.56
CA ALA A 408 18.20 3.28 34.12
C ALA A 408 18.99 4.30 34.97
N ARG A 409 19.97 3.84 35.77
CA ARG A 409 20.87 4.73 36.51
C ARG A 409 21.72 5.60 35.59
N GLN A 410 22.26 5.02 34.51
CA GLN A 410 23.03 5.78 33.50
C GLN A 410 22.17 6.83 32.80
N LEU A 411 20.95 6.48 32.36
CA LEU A 411 20.03 7.42 31.73
C LEU A 411 19.64 8.55 32.70
N THR A 412 19.37 8.22 33.96
CA THR A 412 19.05 9.20 35.00
C THR A 412 20.21 10.16 35.26
N ASP A 413 21.44 9.66 35.40
CA ASP A 413 22.63 10.50 35.56
C ASP A 413 22.84 11.44 34.36
N ARG A 414 22.61 10.93 33.14
CA ARG A 414 22.63 11.76 31.92
C ARG A 414 21.55 12.84 31.93
N ILE A 415 20.34 12.54 32.40
CA ILE A 415 19.24 13.53 32.53
C ILE A 415 19.58 14.59 33.57
N VAL A 416 20.16 14.21 34.71
CA VAL A 416 20.58 15.15 35.76
C VAL A 416 21.66 16.11 35.25
N LYS A 417 22.59 15.61 34.43
CA LYS A 417 23.69 16.37 33.83
C LYS A 417 23.29 17.18 32.59
N LEU A 418 22.01 17.19 32.20
CA LEU A 418 21.55 18.01 31.08
C LEU A 418 21.74 19.50 31.36
N GLY A 419 22.42 20.19 30.45
CA GLY A 419 22.53 21.65 30.46
C GLY A 419 21.25 22.36 30.01
N ASN A 420 20.40 21.68 29.22
CA ASN A 420 19.11 22.23 28.79
C ASN A 420 18.08 22.12 29.93
N GLY A 421 17.90 23.23 30.66
CA GLY A 421 17.00 23.30 31.80
C GLY A 421 15.55 22.97 31.46
N VAL A 422 15.07 23.37 30.26
CA VAL A 422 13.68 23.17 29.83
C VAL A 422 13.37 21.69 29.63
N LEU A 423 14.21 20.98 28.86
CA LEU A 423 14.10 19.54 28.64
C LEU A 423 14.19 18.77 29.97
N LYS A 424 15.09 19.19 30.86
CA LYS A 424 15.24 18.60 32.18
C LYS A 424 13.96 18.71 33.01
N THR A 425 13.36 19.91 33.12
CA THR A 425 12.06 20.08 33.80
C THR A 425 10.95 19.26 33.19
N PHE A 426 10.88 19.17 31.85
CA PHE A 426 9.87 18.39 31.16
C PHE A 426 9.98 16.88 31.48
N LEU A 427 11.19 16.32 31.44
CA LEU A 427 11.43 14.92 31.78
C LEU A 427 11.13 14.62 33.26
N PHE A 428 11.46 15.53 34.18
CA PHE A 428 11.11 15.38 35.61
C PHE A 428 9.61 15.49 35.87
N ASP A 429 8.90 16.39 35.19
CA ASP A 429 7.44 16.50 35.27
C ASP A 429 6.78 15.20 34.79
N LEU A 430 7.24 14.64 33.66
CA LEU A 430 6.77 13.34 33.16
C LEU A 430 7.06 12.21 34.15
N LEU A 431 8.27 12.17 34.76
CA LEU A 431 8.62 11.18 35.78
C LEU A 431 7.68 11.26 36.99
N SER A 432 7.30 12.47 37.41
CA SER A 432 6.40 12.67 38.56
C SER A 432 4.95 12.23 38.31
N LYS A 433 4.53 12.20 37.03
CA LYS A 433 3.17 11.84 36.61
C LYS A 433 2.98 10.35 36.34
N GLN A 434 4.05 9.57 36.25
CA GLN A 434 3.93 8.12 36.09
C GLN A 434 3.41 7.49 37.39
N PRO A 435 2.34 6.69 37.34
CA PRO A 435 1.86 6.00 38.53
C PRO A 435 2.94 5.02 38.99
N ASN A 436 3.44 5.21 40.21
CA ASN A 436 4.22 4.20 40.92
C ASN A 436 3.40 2.90 40.90
N ARG A 437 3.80 1.92 40.09
CA ARG A 437 3.29 0.56 40.17
C ARG A 437 4.31 -0.34 40.82
#